data_AF-M5IP51-F1
#
_entry.id   AF-M5IP51-F1
#
_cell.length_a   1.000
_cell.length_b   1.000
_cell.length_c   1.000
_cell.angle_alpha   90.00
_cell.angle_beta   90.00
_cell.angle_gamma   90.00
#
_symmetry.space_group_name_H-M   'P 1'
#
loop_
_entity.id
_entity.type
_entity.pdbx_description
1 polymer ?
#
loop_
_entity_poly.entity_id
_entity_poly.type
_entity_poly.pdbx_seq_one_letter_code
_entity_poly.pdbx_strand_id
1 'polypeptide(L)' 'MVGLFFTGVKLSNGVCGVSLTPLKAFPQAVCCPSQTAVMPNSGNICGKNVKTLLKD' A
#
# COMPACT_ATOMS: atom_id res chain seq x y z
N MET A 1 -4.54 2.29 1.20
CA MET A 1 -4.68 0.87 1.61
C MET A 1 -3.66 0.06 0.86
N VAL A 2 -2.88 -0.77 1.56
CA VAL A 2 -1.99 -1.73 0.91
C VAL A 2 -2.71 -3.07 0.89
N GLY A 3 -3.16 -3.50 -0.28
CA GLY A 3 -3.77 -4.81 -0.49
C GLY A 3 -2.77 -5.83 -1.00
N LEU A 4 -3.16 -7.10 -0.99
CA LEU A 4 -2.30 -8.20 -1.42
C LEU A 4 -1.85 -8.05 -2.88
N PHE A 5 -2.80 -7.83 -3.80
CA PHE A 5 -2.50 -7.72 -5.23
C PHE A 5 -2.34 -6.28 -5.72
N PHE A 6 -3.03 -5.36 -5.06
CA PHE A 6 -3.09 -3.96 -5.44
C PHE A 6 -2.95 -3.06 -4.24
N THR A 7 -2.24 -1.95 -4.42
CA THR A 7 -2.15 -0.86 -3.47
C THR A 7 -2.92 0.33 -4.01
N GLY A 8 -3.87 0.83 -3.22
CA GLY A 8 -4.73 1.94 -3.58
C GLY A 8 -4.50 3.16 -2.70
N VAL A 9 -4.51 4.35 -3.30
CA VAL A 9 -4.45 5.64 -2.61
C VAL A 9 -5.63 6.50 -3.07
N LYS A 10 -6.26 7.18 -2.12
CA LYS A 10 -7.26 8.22 -2.38
C LYS A 10 -6.82 9.49 -1.67
N LEU A 11 -6.73 10.58 -2.43
CA LEU A 11 -6.40 11.90 -1.93
C LEU A 11 -7.67 12.61 -1.43
N SER A 12 -7.47 13.62 -0.59
CA SER A 12 -8.57 14.41 -0.03
C SER A 12 -9.37 15.18 -1.09
N ASN A 13 -8.74 15.51 -2.22
CA ASN A 13 -9.41 16.14 -3.37
C ASN A 13 -10.24 15.16 -4.22
N GLY A 14 -10.38 13.90 -3.79
CA GLY A 14 -11.17 12.89 -4.47
C GLY A 14 -10.44 12.09 -5.55
N VAL A 15 -9.24 12.52 -5.98
CA VAL A 15 -8.42 11.77 -6.93
C VAL A 15 -7.93 10.48 -6.29
N CYS A 16 -7.98 9.38 -7.03
CA CYS A 16 -7.49 8.08 -6.60
C CYS A 16 -6.58 7.44 -7.64
N GLY A 17 -5.73 6.53 -7.18
CA GLY A 17 -4.83 5.75 -8.01
C GLY A 17 -4.61 4.36 -7.42
N VAL A 18 -4.27 3.41 -8.29
CA VAL A 18 -3.98 2.03 -7.92
C VAL A 18 -2.71 1.57 -8.62
N SER A 19 -1.91 0.77 -7.93
CA SER A 19 -0.73 0.11 -8.49
C SER A 19 -0.73 -1.37 -8.11
N LEU A 20 -0.02 -2.19 -8.89
CA LEU A 20 0.27 -3.57 -8.49
C LEU A 20 1.11 -3.56 -7.21
N THR A 21 0.73 -4.42 -6.27
CA THR A 21 1.54 -4.69 -5.08
C THR A 21 2.68 -5.64 -5.45
N PRO A 22 3.93 -5.34 -5.07
CA PRO A 22 5.10 -6.15 -5.47
C PRO A 22 5.20 -7.46 -4.68
N LEU A 23 4.31 -8.40 -4.97
CA LEU A 23 4.17 -9.69 -4.28
C LEU A 23 5.47 -10.52 -4.28
N LYS A 24 6.21 -10.47 -5.39
CA LYS A 24 7.48 -11.20 -5.55
C LYS A 24 8.56 -10.71 -4.59
N ALA A 25 8.52 -9.46 -4.16
CA ALA A 25 9.45 -8.91 -3.19
C ALA A 25 9.09 -9.34 -1.75
N PHE A 26 7.84 -9.73 -1.51
CA PHE A 26 7.31 -10.10 -0.19
C PHE A 26 6.48 -11.38 -0.24
N PRO A 27 7.06 -12.53 -0.65
CA PRO A 27 6.32 -13.78 -0.85
C PRO A 27 5.70 -14.31 0.46
N GLN A 28 6.24 -13.97 1.62
CA GLN A 28 5.66 -14.39 2.91
C GLN A 28 4.29 -13.74 3.17
N ALA A 29 4.01 -12.58 2.57
CA ALA A 29 2.74 -11.87 2.74
C ALA A 29 1.55 -12.55 2.04
N VAL A 30 1.78 -13.59 1.22
CA VAL A 30 0.75 -14.26 0.42
C VAL A 30 0.08 -15.44 1.12
N CYS A 31 0.72 -15.97 2.17
CA CYS A 31 0.27 -17.22 2.79
C CYS A 31 -1.06 -17.04 3.54
N CYS A 32 -1.28 -15.87 4.17
CA CYS A 32 -2.55 -15.50 4.79
C CYS A 32 -2.77 -13.97 4.72
N PRO A 33 -4.00 -13.46 4.52
CA PRO A 33 -4.31 -12.03 4.54
C PRO A 33 -4.02 -11.35 5.89
N SER A 34 -3.89 -12.12 6.96
CA SER A 34 -3.42 -11.64 8.27
C SER A 34 -1.93 -11.22 8.27
N GLN A 35 -1.14 -11.64 7.28
CA GLN A 35 0.27 -11.25 7.13
C GLN A 35 0.49 -9.95 6.36
N THR A 36 -0.59 -9.21 6.05
CA THR A 36 -0.50 -7.89 5.38
C THR A 36 0.22 -6.84 6.26
N ALA A 37 0.41 -7.09 7.56
CA ALA A 37 1.18 -6.23 8.46
C ALA A 37 2.69 -6.21 8.14
N VAL A 38 3.21 -7.24 7.46
CA VAL A 38 4.63 -7.33 7.07
C VAL A 38 4.92 -6.42 5.86
N MET A 39 3.88 -5.91 5.19
CA MET A 39 4.03 -5.04 4.04
C MET A 39 4.38 -3.61 4.47
N PRO A 40 5.29 -2.93 3.74
CA PRO A 40 5.76 -1.61 4.11
C PRO A 40 4.60 -0.61 4.17
N ASN A 41 4.57 0.17 5.26
CA ASN A 41 3.56 1.19 5.52
C ASN A 41 2.11 0.68 5.56
N SER A 42 1.89 -0.64 5.69
CA SER A 42 0.57 -1.20 5.93
C SER A 42 -0.04 -0.59 7.19
N GLY A 43 -1.24 -0.01 7.07
CA GLY A 43 -1.91 0.73 8.15
C GLY A 43 -1.39 2.15 8.44
N ASN A 44 -0.21 2.55 7.94
CA ASN A 44 0.44 3.83 8.26
C ASN A 44 0.40 4.86 7.11
N ILE A 45 -0.41 4.63 6.07
CA ILE A 45 -0.56 5.54 4.91
C ILE A 45 -1.75 6.49 5.07
N CYS A 46 -2.79 6.07 5.80
CA CYS A 46 -3.99 6.88 5.97
C CYS A 46 -3.64 8.16 6.74
N GLY A 47 -4.09 9.32 6.24
CA GLY A 47 -3.82 10.63 6.86
C GLY A 47 -2.42 11.19 6.61
N LYS A 48 -1.54 10.50 5.87
CA LYS A 48 -0.20 11.02 5.53
C LYS A 48 -0.24 11.87 4.27
N ASN A 49 0.63 12.87 4.21
CA ASN A 49 0.81 13.68 3.01
C ASN A 49 1.44 12.81 1.90
N VAL A 50 0.84 12.81 0.70
CA VAL A 50 1.32 11.99 -0.43
C VAL A 50 2.79 12.27 -0.77
N LYS A 51 3.29 13.48 -0.52
CA LYS A 51 4.70 13.84 -0.74
C LYS A 51 5.67 12.97 0.06
N THR A 52 5.28 12.41 1.22
CA THR A 52 6.15 11.52 1.99
C THR A 52 6.33 10.14 1.34
N LEU A 53 5.55 9.83 0.30
CA LEU A 53 5.58 8.55 -0.42
C LEU A 53 6.17 8.69 -1.83
N LEU A 54 6.32 9.92 -2.32
CA LEU A 54 6.95 10.21 -3.61
C LEU A 54 8.46 10.23 -3.42
N LYS A 55 9.20 9.74 -4.42
CA LYS A 55 10.62 10.01 -4.58
C LYS A 55 10.72 11.15 -5.60
N ASP A 56 11.28 12.29 -5.19
CA ASP A 56 11.54 13.43 -6.08
C ASP A 56 12.49 13.05 -7.23
#